data_AF-A0AAD9DBW1-F1
#
_entry.id   AF-A0AAD9DBW1-F1
#
_cell.length_a   1.000
_cell.length_b   1.000
_cell.length_c   1.000
_cell.angle_alpha   90.00
_cell.angle_beta   90.00
_cell.angle_gamma   90.00
#
_symmetry.space_group_name_H-M   'P 1'
#
loop_
_entity.id
_entity.type
_entity.pdbx_description
1 polymer ?
#
loop_
_entity_poly.entity_id
_entity_poly.type
_entity_poly.pdbx_seq_one_letter_code
_entity_poly.pdbx_strand_id
1 'polypeptide(L)'
;MAGELNANGPARRRRNKKKSRSSGPGSSESSTVAVSTSSRSDSKERKKTAATAPPAVTHKNPLFVITAVILMPYALYNAYLYLFLQHPELISFLYPTIRPAVKVHDSRQLLIVGTISSGTSQVAQDLKNNLGLEIGHENAETSWSFVRDGTVSWFHGIRYIPRPGMDVNAKTNNSGGENILFLSQVKDLCRELQPQMGFHPFMFRDGKCSLRQSWGDCWRGECEDIVQEEWGCGLRSRNDKRDDNKLHQRRDDCETPFNKVLHQVRHPLRTIESLVAKFCIGGVEGKVQPSFLIFANALFPQHNFSEMSCIEAAGYYVDEYNSAIVGAREVGIDDQFQVEEATPCQIAKAAGFMDSDSVYSPSRDRVLKVCNSESSNSAANQLMKSTENRYNKGLVSLHWEDLLGGKNGSRKKAGDDDLQKRIKRLTRNLGYDAT
;
A
#
# COMPACT_ATOMS: atom_id res chain seq x y z
N MET A 1 -41.68 -17.40 -24.76
CA MET A 1 -41.71 -17.51 -26.23
C MET A 1 -40.39 -17.01 -26.76
N ALA A 2 -39.81 -17.81 -27.66
CA ALA A 2 -38.45 -17.74 -28.16
C ALA A 2 -38.20 -16.54 -29.09
N GLY A 3 -36.90 -16.23 -29.28
CA GLY A 3 -36.40 -15.31 -30.30
C GLY A 3 -34.93 -14.99 -30.13
N GLU A 4 -34.06 -15.99 -30.28
CA GLU A 4 -32.60 -15.83 -30.45
C GLU A 4 -32.26 -15.05 -31.73
N LEU A 5 -31.10 -14.37 -31.74
CA LEU A 5 -30.10 -14.51 -32.82
C LEU A 5 -28.71 -14.04 -32.34
N ASN A 6 -27.76 -14.97 -32.49
CA ASN A 6 -26.32 -14.91 -32.22
C ASN A 6 -25.55 -13.89 -33.09
N ALA A 7 -24.40 -13.39 -32.62
CA ALA A 7 -23.06 -13.87 -33.05
C ALA A 7 -21.91 -12.85 -32.88
N ASN A 8 -20.84 -13.33 -32.20
CA ASN A 8 -19.40 -13.19 -32.50
C ASN A 8 -18.65 -11.83 -32.40
N GLY A 9 -17.78 -11.77 -31.37
CA GLY A 9 -16.32 -11.86 -31.59
C GLY A 9 -15.49 -10.58 -31.83
N PRO A 10 -14.16 -10.62 -31.63
CA PRO A 10 -13.45 -9.65 -30.78
C PRO A 10 -12.67 -8.55 -31.54
N ALA A 11 -12.65 -7.33 -30.97
CA ALA A 11 -11.91 -6.20 -31.51
C ALA A 11 -10.41 -6.25 -31.13
N ARG A 12 -9.62 -6.44 -32.18
CA ARG A 12 -8.16 -6.60 -32.24
C ARG A 12 -7.46 -5.24 -32.07
N ARG A 13 -6.56 -5.11 -31.07
CA ARG A 13 -5.60 -3.99 -30.92
C ARG A 13 -4.70 -3.88 -32.16
N ARG A 14 -4.79 -2.78 -32.92
CA ARG A 14 -3.83 -2.44 -33.98
C ARG A 14 -2.74 -1.50 -33.46
N ARG A 15 -1.50 -2.01 -33.45
CA ARG A 15 -0.25 -1.23 -33.50
C ARG A 15 -0.25 -0.38 -34.77
N ASN A 16 0.14 0.90 -34.67
CA ASN A 16 0.68 1.63 -35.82
C ASN A 16 2.10 2.12 -35.55
N LYS A 17 2.96 1.80 -36.52
CA LYS A 17 4.40 2.00 -36.56
C LYS A 17 4.70 3.10 -37.58
N LYS A 18 5.69 3.90 -37.21
CA LYS A 18 6.39 5.01 -37.91
C LYS A 18 6.85 4.71 -39.36
N LYS A 19 6.64 5.67 -40.28
CA LYS A 19 7.47 6.20 -41.42
C LYS A 19 6.50 6.74 -42.48
N SER A 20 6.67 7.90 -43.14
CA SER A 20 7.77 8.35 -44.02
C SER A 20 7.54 9.79 -44.53
N ARG A 21 8.60 10.41 -45.06
CA ARG A 21 8.79 11.78 -45.60
C ARG A 21 7.98 12.13 -46.87
N SER A 22 7.75 13.44 -47.09
CA SER A 22 7.97 14.22 -48.34
C SER A 22 7.58 15.70 -48.10
N SER A 23 8.51 16.66 -48.03
CA SER A 23 8.96 17.60 -49.09
C SER A 23 8.05 18.81 -49.34
N GLY A 24 8.60 20.02 -49.20
CA GLY A 24 8.09 21.27 -49.81
C GLY A 24 8.66 22.54 -49.15
N PRO A 25 9.08 23.58 -49.90
CA PRO A 25 10.22 24.44 -49.54
C PRO A 25 9.85 25.90 -49.18
N GLY A 26 10.79 26.62 -48.55
CA GLY A 26 10.71 28.06 -48.31
C GLY A 26 12.09 28.67 -48.08
N SER A 27 12.54 29.44 -49.07
CA SER A 27 13.81 30.17 -49.22
C SER A 27 13.98 31.36 -48.28
N SER A 28 15.22 31.65 -47.86
CA SER A 28 15.83 33.00 -47.97
C SER A 28 17.32 32.95 -47.63
N GLU A 29 18.06 33.81 -48.32
CA GLU A 29 19.50 33.91 -48.48
C GLU A 29 20.25 34.43 -47.24
N SER A 30 21.56 34.18 -47.17
CA SER A 30 22.58 35.21 -47.47
C SER A 30 23.89 35.02 -46.67
N SER A 31 24.99 34.91 -47.42
CA SER A 31 26.36 35.40 -47.11
C SER A 31 27.12 34.73 -45.94
N THR A 32 28.42 34.46 -45.99
CA THR A 32 29.51 35.04 -46.80
C THR A 32 30.69 34.08 -46.82
N VAL A 33 31.35 34.00 -47.97
CA VAL A 33 32.61 33.33 -48.22
C VAL A 33 33.77 34.18 -47.68
N ALA A 34 34.78 33.55 -47.07
CA ALA A 34 36.11 34.12 -46.99
C ALA A 34 37.16 33.07 -47.37
N VAL A 35 38.05 33.51 -48.24
CA VAL A 35 38.96 32.76 -49.10
C VAL A 35 40.29 32.48 -48.42
N SER A 36 40.86 31.36 -48.86
CA SER A 36 42.21 30.82 -48.68
C SER A 36 43.40 31.78 -48.60
N THR A 37 44.45 31.34 -47.90
CA THR A 37 45.85 31.58 -48.32
C THR A 37 46.72 30.35 -48.02
N SER A 38 47.42 29.91 -49.05
CA SER A 38 48.62 29.04 -49.04
C SER A 38 49.78 29.78 -48.34
N SER A 39 50.93 29.25 -47.94
CA SER A 39 51.81 28.14 -48.35
C SER A 39 53.00 28.12 -47.36
N ARG A 40 53.62 26.95 -47.10
CA ARG A 40 55.09 26.70 -47.04
C ARG A 40 55.47 25.51 -46.15
N SER A 41 56.09 24.53 -46.80
CA SER A 41 57.28 23.74 -46.42
C SER A 41 57.67 23.69 -44.94
N ASP A 42 57.80 22.50 -44.35
CA ASP A 42 59.04 21.72 -44.48
C ASP A 42 58.96 20.33 -43.83
N SER A 43 59.81 19.47 -44.38
CA SER A 43 60.02 18.06 -44.09
C SER A 43 60.29 17.72 -42.62
N LYS A 44 59.70 16.64 -42.11
CA LYS A 44 60.42 15.64 -41.30
C LYS A 44 59.70 14.30 -41.17
N GLU A 45 60.52 13.29 -41.33
CA GLU A 45 60.31 11.86 -41.48
C GLU A 45 60.06 11.16 -40.13
N ARG A 46 59.51 9.92 -40.19
CA ARG A 46 59.35 8.89 -39.12
C ARG A 46 58.20 9.15 -38.14
N LYS A 47 57.30 8.20 -37.84
CA LYS A 47 57.49 6.75 -37.64
C LYS A 47 56.14 6.04 -37.87
N LYS A 48 56.17 4.91 -38.58
CA LYS A 48 55.16 3.85 -38.48
C LYS A 48 55.06 3.39 -37.03
N THR A 49 53.90 3.58 -36.42
CA THR A 49 53.42 2.73 -35.33
C THR A 49 52.09 2.18 -35.78
N ALA A 50 52.10 0.88 -36.08
CA ALA A 50 50.91 0.09 -36.27
C ALA A 50 50.04 0.27 -35.02
N ALA A 51 48.89 0.92 -35.18
CA ALA A 51 47.85 0.86 -34.18
C ALA A 51 47.37 -0.58 -34.16
N THR A 52 47.81 -1.32 -33.14
CA THR A 52 47.19 -2.56 -32.70
C THR A 52 45.74 -2.23 -32.43
N ALA A 53 44.87 -2.56 -33.38
CA ALA A 53 43.43 -2.53 -33.16
C ALA A 53 43.14 -3.38 -31.92
N PRO A 54 42.38 -2.89 -30.93
CA PRO A 54 41.91 -3.76 -29.86
C PRO A 54 41.08 -4.89 -30.50
N PRO A 55 41.23 -6.16 -30.05
CA PRO A 55 40.50 -7.26 -30.64
C PRO A 55 39.00 -7.03 -30.44
N ALA A 56 38.32 -6.70 -31.54
CA ALA A 56 36.88 -6.60 -31.62
C ALA A 56 36.27 -8.00 -31.68
N VAL A 57 36.22 -8.73 -30.56
CA VAL A 57 35.42 -9.96 -30.42
C VAL A 57 35.12 -10.14 -28.92
N THR A 58 33.90 -10.06 -28.40
CA THR A 58 32.85 -11.07 -28.57
C THR A 58 31.59 -10.65 -27.78
N HIS A 59 30.68 -9.83 -28.31
CA HIS A 59 29.31 -9.74 -27.77
C HIS A 59 28.28 -9.64 -28.89
N LYS A 60 28.17 -10.71 -29.68
CA LYS A 60 27.08 -10.88 -30.66
C LYS A 60 26.27 -12.15 -30.44
N ASN A 61 26.52 -12.90 -29.36
CA ASN A 61 25.63 -13.99 -29.01
C ASN A 61 24.51 -13.43 -28.11
N PRO A 62 23.25 -13.34 -28.60
CA PRO A 62 22.13 -12.87 -27.79
C PRO A 62 21.97 -13.68 -26.51
N LEU A 63 22.37 -14.96 -26.49
CA LEU A 63 22.37 -15.79 -25.29
C LEU A 63 23.35 -15.30 -24.22
N PHE A 64 24.54 -14.83 -24.61
CA PHE A 64 25.49 -14.25 -23.65
C PHE A 64 24.93 -12.97 -23.04
N VAL A 65 24.35 -12.10 -23.86
CA VAL A 65 23.74 -10.84 -23.37
C VAL A 65 22.56 -11.13 -22.46
N ILE A 66 21.65 -12.03 -22.83
CA ILE A 66 20.52 -12.43 -21.99
C ILE A 66 21.01 -13.04 -20.67
N THR A 67 22.01 -13.91 -20.71
CA THR A 67 22.53 -14.57 -19.52
C THR A 67 23.23 -13.58 -18.58
N ALA A 68 24.15 -12.77 -19.09
CA ALA A 68 24.95 -11.85 -18.28
C ALA A 68 24.16 -10.63 -17.79
N VAL A 69 23.22 -10.11 -18.58
CA VAL A 69 22.49 -8.87 -18.26
C VAL A 69 21.17 -9.13 -17.54
N ILE A 70 20.52 -10.27 -17.79
CA ILE A 70 19.19 -10.57 -17.21
C ILE A 70 19.29 -11.69 -16.19
N LEU A 71 19.76 -12.89 -16.60
CA LEU A 71 19.72 -14.07 -15.74
C LEU A 71 20.67 -13.97 -14.55
N MET A 72 21.90 -13.47 -14.76
CA MET A 72 22.89 -13.37 -13.68
C MET A 72 22.46 -12.35 -12.61
N PRO A 73 22.06 -11.10 -12.91
CA PRO A 73 21.55 -10.19 -11.89
C PRO A 73 20.30 -10.73 -11.18
N TYR A 74 19.39 -11.39 -11.90
CA TYR A 74 18.22 -12.02 -11.31
C TYR A 74 18.60 -13.17 -10.37
N ALA A 75 19.51 -14.05 -10.77
CA ALA A 75 19.99 -15.16 -9.94
C ALA A 75 20.74 -14.64 -8.70
N LEU A 76 21.60 -13.64 -8.86
CA LEU A 76 22.30 -12.99 -7.74
C LEU A 76 21.32 -12.33 -6.77
N TYR A 77 20.30 -11.65 -7.28
CA TYR A 77 19.27 -11.03 -6.45
C TYR A 77 18.46 -12.08 -5.68
N ASN A 78 18.03 -13.17 -6.33
CA ASN A 78 17.33 -14.25 -5.63
C ASN A 78 18.22 -14.97 -4.62
N ALA A 79 19.51 -15.20 -4.95
CA ALA A 79 20.47 -15.76 -4.02
C ALA A 79 20.69 -14.84 -2.81
N TYR A 80 20.76 -13.53 -3.03
CA TYR A 80 20.80 -12.53 -1.97
C TYR A 80 19.57 -12.61 -1.06
N LEU A 81 18.35 -12.62 -1.63
CA LEU A 81 17.13 -12.74 -0.82
C LEU A 81 17.09 -14.09 -0.07
N TYR A 82 17.41 -15.19 -0.73
CA TYR A 82 17.46 -16.52 -0.14
C TYR A 82 18.42 -16.56 1.06
N LEU A 83 19.64 -16.05 0.90
CA LEU A 83 20.64 -16.05 1.97
C LEU A 83 20.31 -15.06 3.10
N PHE A 84 19.77 -13.88 2.83
CA PHE A 84 19.57 -12.85 3.86
C PHE A 84 18.19 -12.92 4.56
N LEU A 85 17.17 -13.45 3.89
CA LEU A 85 15.79 -13.52 4.42
C LEU A 85 15.38 -14.93 4.84
N GLN A 86 15.75 -15.96 4.07
CA GLN A 86 15.28 -17.33 4.33
C GLN A 86 16.31 -18.16 5.10
N HIS A 87 17.61 -18.01 4.76
CA HIS A 87 18.70 -18.81 5.31
C HIS A 87 19.92 -18.00 5.80
N PRO A 88 19.74 -16.99 6.69
CA PRO A 88 20.84 -16.19 7.21
C PRO A 88 21.88 -17.00 7.98
N GLU A 89 21.51 -18.17 8.50
CA GLU A 89 22.43 -19.10 9.17
C GLU A 89 23.59 -19.52 8.27
N LEU A 90 23.39 -19.60 6.95
CA LEU A 90 24.43 -20.01 5.99
C LEU A 90 25.57 -19.00 5.86
N ILE A 91 25.32 -17.73 6.21
CA ILE A 91 26.29 -16.63 6.12
C ILE A 91 26.59 -15.97 7.47
N SER A 92 25.96 -16.46 8.54
CA SER A 92 26.13 -15.97 9.91
C SER A 92 27.60 -16.01 10.39
N PHE A 93 28.39 -16.98 9.92
CA PHE A 93 29.81 -17.09 10.27
C PHE A 93 30.66 -15.95 9.70
N LEU A 94 30.26 -15.37 8.56
CA LEU A 94 30.95 -14.21 7.95
C LEU A 94 30.44 -12.90 8.52
N TYR A 95 29.17 -12.86 8.92
CA TYR A 95 28.50 -11.66 9.40
C TYR A 95 27.66 -12.00 10.65
N PRO A 96 28.29 -11.99 11.84
CA PRO A 96 27.63 -12.37 13.09
C PRO A 96 26.42 -11.50 13.46
N THR A 97 26.32 -10.30 12.87
CA THR A 97 25.22 -9.35 13.08
C THR A 97 24.08 -9.51 12.08
N ILE A 98 24.09 -10.53 11.23
CA ILE A 98 22.97 -10.79 10.33
C ILE A 98 21.74 -11.15 11.14
N ARG A 99 20.64 -10.47 10.82
CA ARG A 99 19.36 -10.68 11.46
C ARG A 99 18.76 -12.03 11.06
N PRO A 100 18.16 -12.79 11.99
CA PRO A 100 17.53 -14.07 11.69
C PRO A 100 16.37 -13.95 10.69
N ALA A 101 16.02 -15.09 10.10
CA ALA A 101 14.80 -15.24 9.32
C ALA A 101 13.59 -15.11 10.25
N VAL A 102 12.52 -14.50 9.75
CA VAL A 102 11.23 -14.39 10.46
C VAL A 102 10.23 -15.15 9.63
N LYS A 103 9.56 -16.14 10.21
CA LYS A 103 8.47 -16.88 9.57
C LYS A 103 7.15 -16.13 9.70
N VAL A 104 6.15 -16.54 8.94
CA VAL A 104 4.82 -15.90 8.93
C VAL A 104 4.17 -15.85 10.32
N HIS A 105 4.35 -16.88 11.13
CA HIS A 105 3.78 -17.00 12.47
C HIS A 105 4.68 -16.47 13.59
N ASP A 106 5.91 -16.06 13.27
CA ASP A 106 6.81 -15.50 14.27
C ASP A 106 6.29 -14.11 14.67
N SER A 107 6.33 -13.81 15.97
CA SER A 107 5.94 -12.50 16.48
C SER A 107 6.81 -11.40 15.86
N ARG A 108 6.16 -10.30 15.51
CA ARG A 108 6.75 -9.05 15.02
C ARG A 108 6.34 -7.93 15.94
N GLN A 109 7.06 -6.83 15.91
CA GLN A 109 6.79 -5.76 16.86
C GLN A 109 5.49 -5.03 16.51
N LEU A 110 5.26 -4.72 15.24
CA LEU A 110 4.35 -3.63 14.87
C LEU A 110 3.39 -3.97 13.71
N LEU A 111 2.10 -3.76 13.93
CA LEU A 111 1.09 -3.57 12.90
C LEU A 111 0.58 -2.13 12.97
N ILE A 112 0.63 -1.38 11.87
CA ILE A 112 -0.03 -0.08 11.75
C ILE A 112 -1.24 -0.25 10.84
N VAL A 113 -2.42 0.13 11.31
CA VAL A 113 -3.66 0.18 10.53
C VAL A 113 -4.07 1.63 10.25
N GLY A 114 -4.54 1.91 9.04
CA GLY A 114 -4.99 3.25 8.63
C GLY A 114 -5.68 3.19 7.29
N THR A 115 -6.51 4.18 6.94
CA THR A 115 -7.27 4.15 5.67
C THR A 115 -6.36 4.16 4.44
N ILE A 116 -6.90 3.72 3.29
CA ILE A 116 -6.26 3.97 2.00
C ILE A 116 -5.99 5.48 1.85
N SER A 117 -4.81 5.83 1.31
CA SER A 117 -4.38 7.22 1.09
C SER A 117 -4.16 8.06 2.36
N SER A 118 -4.04 7.45 3.54
CA SER A 118 -3.69 8.13 4.81
C SER A 118 -2.18 8.37 4.99
N GLY A 119 -1.34 8.08 4.00
CA GLY A 119 0.12 8.24 4.10
C GLY A 119 0.88 7.00 4.57
N THR A 120 0.25 5.82 4.55
CA THR A 120 0.86 4.53 4.96
C THR A 120 2.21 4.24 4.30
N SER A 121 2.36 4.53 3.00
CA SER A 121 3.64 4.34 2.29
C SER A 121 4.74 5.25 2.82
N GLN A 122 4.39 6.48 3.21
CA GLN A 122 5.34 7.43 3.77
C GLN A 122 5.81 6.96 5.13
N VAL A 123 4.90 6.54 6.01
CA VAL A 123 5.25 6.05 7.35
C VAL A 123 6.19 4.85 7.27
N ALA A 124 5.91 3.87 6.40
CA ALA A 124 6.81 2.74 6.19
C ALA A 124 8.21 3.18 5.71
N GLN A 125 8.27 4.15 4.79
CA GLN A 125 9.53 4.69 4.25
C GLN A 125 10.31 5.50 5.30
N ASP A 126 9.65 6.32 6.11
CA ASP A 126 10.28 7.15 7.14
C ASP A 126 10.82 6.29 8.29
N LEU A 127 10.08 5.26 8.73
CA LEU A 127 10.58 4.29 9.72
C LEU A 127 11.79 3.52 9.19
N LYS A 128 11.77 3.13 7.92
CA LYS A 128 12.90 2.44 7.29
C LYS A 128 14.13 3.35 7.16
N ASN A 129 13.97 4.54 6.62
CA ASN A 129 15.10 5.42 6.30
C ASN A 129 15.69 6.08 7.55
N ASN A 130 14.85 6.44 8.53
CA ASN A 130 15.30 7.21 9.68
C ASN A 130 15.66 6.33 10.88
N LEU A 131 15.09 5.12 10.99
CA LEU A 131 15.36 4.19 12.11
C LEU A 131 15.97 2.86 11.68
N GLY A 132 16.02 2.58 10.37
CA GLY A 132 16.50 1.29 9.85
C GLY A 132 15.56 0.13 10.19
N LEU A 133 14.27 0.40 10.41
CA LEU A 133 13.26 -0.62 10.67
C LEU A 133 12.76 -1.24 9.36
N GLU A 134 12.58 -2.54 9.36
CA GLU A 134 12.08 -3.35 8.25
C GLU A 134 10.56 -3.45 8.32
N ILE A 135 9.87 -2.35 7.98
CA ILE A 135 8.42 -2.24 7.96
C ILE A 135 7.91 -2.30 6.52
N GLY A 136 6.99 -3.23 6.25
CA GLY A 136 6.32 -3.36 4.95
C GLY A 136 5.18 -2.38 4.76
N HIS A 137 4.91 -1.97 3.51
CA HIS A 137 3.70 -1.24 3.15
C HIS A 137 2.77 -2.17 2.38
N GLU A 138 1.59 -2.44 2.93
CA GLU A 138 0.62 -3.41 2.40
C GLU A 138 1.27 -4.77 2.08
N ASN A 139 2.26 -5.16 2.87
CA ASN A 139 3.01 -6.40 2.70
C ASN A 139 3.49 -6.89 4.07
N ALA A 140 3.24 -8.15 4.36
CA ALA A 140 3.69 -8.82 5.58
C ALA A 140 4.52 -10.08 5.28
N GLU A 141 4.84 -10.35 4.01
CA GLU A 141 5.62 -11.52 3.56
C GLU A 141 7.11 -11.32 3.82
N THR A 142 7.65 -12.08 4.77
CA THR A 142 9.05 -11.99 5.21
C THR A 142 10.03 -12.80 4.36
N SER A 143 9.54 -13.81 3.63
CA SER A 143 10.37 -14.73 2.84
C SER A 143 11.05 -14.07 1.63
N TRP A 144 10.45 -13.00 1.10
CA TRP A 144 10.92 -12.32 -0.11
C TRP A 144 10.97 -10.80 0.02
N SER A 145 10.63 -10.26 1.20
CA SER A 145 10.70 -8.83 1.51
C SER A 145 11.25 -8.58 2.91
N PHE A 146 12.02 -7.49 3.06
CA PHE A 146 12.54 -7.03 4.35
C PHE A 146 11.42 -6.37 5.17
N VAL A 147 10.54 -7.20 5.74
CA VAL A 147 9.36 -6.79 6.54
C VAL A 147 9.35 -7.48 7.92
N ARG A 148 10.53 -7.62 8.52
CA ARG A 148 10.77 -8.39 9.75
C ARG A 148 10.37 -7.66 11.03
N ASP A 149 10.23 -6.34 11.02
CA ASP A 149 9.82 -5.56 12.20
C ASP A 149 8.31 -5.37 12.26
N GLY A 150 7.61 -5.38 11.12
CA GLY A 150 6.19 -5.07 11.08
C GLY A 150 5.64 -4.72 9.70
N THR A 151 4.38 -4.30 9.69
CA THR A 151 3.70 -3.86 8.47
C THR A 151 2.77 -2.67 8.74
N VAL A 152 2.63 -1.80 7.74
CA VAL A 152 1.59 -0.76 7.68
C VAL A 152 0.59 -1.21 6.62
N SER A 153 -0.66 -1.42 7.02
CA SER A 153 -1.68 -1.92 6.09
C SER A 153 -3.09 -1.46 6.42
N TRP A 154 -3.78 -0.93 5.42
CA TRP A 154 -5.20 -0.60 5.56
C TRP A 154 -6.07 -1.86 5.63
N PHE A 155 -5.72 -2.92 4.88
CA PHE A 155 -6.57 -4.10 4.78
C PHE A 155 -6.50 -4.96 6.05
N HIS A 156 -5.36 -4.97 6.77
CA HIS A 156 -5.31 -5.58 8.10
C HIS A 156 -6.30 -4.97 9.09
N GLY A 157 -6.75 -3.74 8.86
CA GLY A 157 -7.82 -3.11 9.63
C GLY A 157 -9.17 -3.84 9.57
N ILE A 158 -9.38 -4.72 8.59
CA ILE A 158 -10.60 -5.55 8.47
C ILE A 158 -10.88 -6.39 9.72
N ARG A 159 -9.82 -6.72 10.49
CA ARG A 159 -9.91 -7.40 11.79
C ARG A 159 -10.71 -6.63 12.84
N TYR A 160 -10.77 -5.31 12.69
CA TYR A 160 -11.40 -4.38 13.63
C TYR A 160 -12.66 -3.73 13.04
N ILE A 161 -13.08 -4.15 11.84
CA ILE A 161 -14.32 -3.72 11.22
C ILE A 161 -15.41 -4.76 11.51
N PRO A 162 -16.60 -4.37 11.99
CA PRO A 162 -17.71 -5.30 12.20
C PRO A 162 -18.07 -6.06 10.92
N ARG A 163 -18.35 -7.36 11.02
CA ARG A 163 -18.86 -8.12 9.87
C ARG A 163 -20.28 -7.69 9.54
N PRO A 164 -20.58 -7.39 8.27
CA PRO A 164 -21.94 -7.08 7.82
C PRO A 164 -22.96 -8.13 8.25
N GLY A 165 -24.04 -7.68 8.88
CA GLY A 165 -25.12 -8.55 9.34
C GLY A 165 -24.83 -9.32 10.64
N MET A 166 -23.58 -9.66 10.96
CA MET A 166 -23.28 -10.53 12.12
C MET A 166 -22.97 -9.76 13.41
N ASP A 167 -22.12 -8.73 13.32
CA ASP A 167 -21.57 -8.06 14.51
C ASP A 167 -22.30 -6.73 14.84
N VAL A 168 -23.27 -6.34 14.01
CA VAL A 168 -23.95 -5.02 14.10
C VAL A 168 -25.19 -5.07 15.01
N ASN A 169 -25.76 -6.26 15.29
CA ASN A 169 -26.94 -6.41 16.18
C ASN A 169 -26.98 -7.77 16.88
N ALA A 170 -26.26 -7.94 17.99
CA ALA A 170 -26.31 -9.15 18.83
C ALA A 170 -27.67 -9.41 19.55
N LYS A 171 -28.75 -8.69 19.20
CA LYS A 171 -30.07 -8.75 19.85
C LYS A 171 -31.21 -9.30 18.99
N THR A 172 -30.96 -9.62 17.72
CA THR A 172 -32.01 -10.15 16.82
C THR A 172 -31.73 -11.61 16.47
N ASN A 173 -32.57 -12.52 16.94
CA ASN A 173 -32.47 -13.99 16.79
C ASN A 173 -32.66 -14.51 15.34
N ASN A 174 -32.32 -13.76 14.30
CA ASN A 174 -32.47 -14.17 12.90
C ASN A 174 -31.13 -14.57 12.28
N SER A 175 -30.55 -15.65 12.80
CA SER A 175 -29.21 -16.16 12.45
C SER A 175 -29.04 -16.64 11.00
N GLY A 176 -30.12 -16.85 10.24
CA GLY A 176 -30.04 -17.39 8.87
C GLY A 176 -29.68 -16.37 7.78
N GLY A 177 -30.21 -15.14 7.84
CA GLY A 177 -30.02 -14.13 6.80
C GLY A 177 -28.73 -13.32 6.93
N GLU A 178 -28.26 -13.14 8.16
CA GLU A 178 -27.08 -12.34 8.49
C GLU A 178 -25.77 -12.96 7.97
N ASN A 179 -25.66 -14.29 8.01
CA ASN A 179 -24.51 -15.02 7.46
C ASN A 179 -24.49 -14.96 5.92
N ILE A 180 -25.64 -14.94 5.26
CA ILE A 180 -25.74 -14.86 3.79
C ILE A 180 -25.19 -13.51 3.29
N LEU A 181 -25.53 -12.40 3.97
CA LEU A 181 -25.01 -11.09 3.61
C LEU A 181 -23.49 -11.05 3.72
N PHE A 182 -22.93 -11.51 4.85
CA PHE A 182 -21.49 -11.56 5.06
C PHE A 182 -20.78 -12.37 3.95
N LEU A 183 -21.22 -13.60 3.70
CA LEU A 183 -20.63 -14.46 2.67
C LEU A 183 -20.73 -13.86 1.27
N SER A 184 -21.79 -13.11 0.96
CA SER A 184 -21.91 -12.38 -0.30
C SER A 184 -20.83 -11.30 -0.41
N GLN A 185 -20.62 -10.50 0.64
CA GLN A 185 -19.61 -9.44 0.63
C GLN A 185 -18.19 -10.00 0.51
N VAL A 186 -17.91 -11.13 1.16
CA VAL A 186 -16.62 -11.82 1.00
C VAL A 186 -16.40 -12.26 -0.45
N LYS A 187 -17.40 -12.87 -1.08
CA LYS A 187 -17.32 -13.28 -2.49
C LYS A 187 -17.09 -12.10 -3.42
N ASP A 188 -17.76 -10.97 -3.17
CA ASP A 188 -17.58 -9.76 -3.98
C ASP A 188 -16.17 -9.18 -3.85
N LEU A 189 -15.60 -9.16 -2.65
CA LEU A 189 -14.20 -8.75 -2.41
C LEU A 189 -13.19 -9.67 -3.11
N CYS A 190 -13.44 -10.97 -3.06
CA CYS A 190 -12.51 -11.99 -3.57
C CYS A 190 -12.68 -12.30 -5.05
N ARG A 191 -13.70 -11.73 -5.71
CA ARG A 191 -14.05 -12.04 -7.10
C ARG A 191 -12.88 -11.83 -8.07
N GLU A 192 -12.14 -10.73 -7.90
CA GLU A 192 -11.03 -10.32 -8.77
C GLU A 192 -9.89 -9.71 -7.95
N LEU A 193 -8.64 -9.95 -8.36
CA LEU A 193 -7.51 -9.23 -7.80
C LEU A 193 -7.63 -7.75 -8.15
N GLN A 194 -7.53 -6.87 -7.14
CA GLN A 194 -7.54 -5.43 -7.31
C GLN A 194 -6.20 -4.84 -6.82
N PRO A 195 -5.12 -4.92 -7.61
CA PRO A 195 -3.77 -4.50 -7.18
C PRO A 195 -3.71 -3.05 -6.69
N GLN A 196 -4.51 -2.16 -7.27
CA GLN A 196 -4.62 -0.74 -6.93
C GLN A 196 -5.17 -0.48 -5.53
N MET A 197 -5.84 -1.48 -4.96
CA MET A 197 -6.35 -1.48 -3.60
C MET A 197 -5.34 -2.07 -2.61
N GLY A 198 -4.21 -2.60 -3.04
CA GLY A 198 -3.14 -3.07 -2.14
C GLY A 198 -3.52 -4.26 -1.26
N PHE A 199 -4.55 -5.03 -1.64
CA PHE A 199 -4.90 -6.28 -0.96
C PHE A 199 -4.29 -7.48 -1.69
N HIS A 200 -3.65 -8.37 -0.94
CA HIS A 200 -3.22 -9.68 -1.41
C HIS A 200 -3.27 -10.71 -0.24
N PRO A 201 -3.74 -11.95 -0.47
CA PRO A 201 -3.75 -13.02 0.54
C PRO A 201 -2.46 -13.21 1.37
N PHE A 202 -1.29 -13.18 0.72
CA PHE A 202 0.03 -13.25 1.38
C PHE A 202 0.29 -12.21 2.48
N MET A 203 -0.54 -11.16 2.59
CA MET A 203 -0.45 -10.22 3.69
C MET A 203 -0.83 -10.83 5.04
N PHE A 204 -1.60 -11.92 5.07
CA PHE A 204 -2.03 -12.57 6.30
C PHE A 204 -1.25 -13.84 6.61
N ARG A 205 -1.00 -14.67 5.59
CA ARG A 205 -0.31 -15.95 5.76
C ARG A 205 0.36 -16.44 4.49
N ASP A 206 1.21 -17.45 4.62
CA ASP A 206 1.76 -18.19 3.48
C ASP A 206 0.60 -18.75 2.64
N GLY A 207 0.60 -18.39 1.37
CA GLY A 207 -0.41 -18.81 0.41
C GLY A 207 -0.24 -20.28 0.00
N LYS A 208 -1.36 -20.98 -0.14
CA LYS A 208 -1.45 -22.32 -0.74
C LYS A 208 -1.40 -22.24 -2.27
N CYS A 209 -1.79 -21.10 -2.83
CA CYS A 209 -1.83 -20.89 -4.26
C CYS A 209 -0.48 -20.40 -4.82
N SER A 210 -0.15 -20.82 -6.04
CA SER A 210 1.10 -20.41 -6.67
C SER A 210 1.04 -18.95 -7.11
N LEU A 211 2.05 -18.16 -6.72
CA LEU A 211 2.26 -16.79 -7.20
C LEU A 211 2.41 -16.68 -8.73
N ARG A 212 2.71 -17.78 -9.42
CA ARG A 212 2.81 -17.81 -10.90
C ARG A 212 1.46 -17.95 -11.60
N GLN A 213 0.42 -18.34 -10.88
CA GLN A 213 -0.93 -18.47 -11.43
C GLN A 213 -1.63 -17.11 -11.40
N SER A 214 -2.37 -16.81 -12.47
CA SER A 214 -3.30 -15.67 -12.48
C SER A 214 -4.40 -15.87 -11.44
N TRP A 215 -5.04 -14.77 -11.00
CA TRP A 215 -6.21 -14.82 -10.12
C TRP A 215 -7.28 -15.75 -10.70
N GLY A 216 -7.55 -16.85 -10.01
CA GLY A 216 -8.43 -17.93 -10.45
C GLY A 216 -9.04 -18.64 -9.24
N ASP A 217 -9.61 -19.83 -9.42
CA ASP A 217 -10.39 -20.50 -8.36
C ASP A 217 -9.59 -20.76 -7.09
N CYS A 218 -8.30 -21.13 -7.20
CA CYS A 218 -7.43 -21.27 -6.05
C CYS A 218 -7.34 -19.95 -5.26
N TRP A 219 -6.93 -18.86 -5.93
CA TRP A 219 -6.77 -17.55 -5.30
C TRP A 219 -8.06 -16.99 -4.73
N ARG A 220 -9.19 -17.23 -5.41
CA ARG A 220 -10.51 -16.85 -4.91
C ARG A 220 -10.86 -17.59 -3.63
N GLY A 221 -10.71 -18.91 -3.60
CA GLY A 221 -10.93 -19.71 -2.40
C GLY A 221 -10.01 -19.29 -1.24
N GLU A 222 -8.73 -19.08 -1.52
CA GLU A 222 -7.76 -18.63 -0.51
C GLU A 222 -8.09 -17.23 0.03
N CYS A 223 -8.53 -16.32 -0.84
CA CYS A 223 -9.03 -15.02 -0.41
C CYS A 223 -10.28 -15.15 0.48
N GLU A 224 -11.26 -15.95 0.05
CA GLU A 224 -12.52 -16.14 0.79
C GLU A 224 -12.25 -16.72 2.17
N ASP A 225 -11.36 -17.72 2.26
CA ASP A 225 -10.94 -18.35 3.52
C ASP A 225 -10.30 -17.31 4.47
N ILE A 226 -9.33 -16.54 3.97
CA ILE A 226 -8.62 -15.52 4.77
C ILE A 226 -9.60 -14.42 5.22
N VAL A 227 -10.39 -13.88 4.32
CA VAL A 227 -11.31 -12.78 4.65
C VAL A 227 -12.37 -13.24 5.64
N GLN A 228 -12.90 -14.48 5.53
CA GLN A 228 -13.85 -15.02 6.50
C GLN A 228 -13.26 -15.18 7.90
N GLU A 229 -12.03 -15.65 7.99
CA GLU A 229 -11.31 -15.88 9.23
C GLU A 229 -10.97 -14.56 9.92
N GLU A 230 -10.41 -13.62 9.15
CA GLU A 230 -9.80 -12.39 9.65
C GLU A 230 -10.81 -11.25 9.87
N TRP A 231 -11.90 -11.18 9.11
CA TRP A 231 -12.84 -10.06 9.23
C TRP A 231 -13.54 -10.05 10.60
N GLY A 232 -13.37 -8.94 11.32
CA GLY A 232 -14.00 -8.70 12.61
C GLY A 232 -13.44 -9.57 13.72
N CYS A 233 -12.40 -10.36 13.46
CA CYS A 233 -11.87 -11.31 14.44
C CYS A 233 -11.34 -10.61 15.71
N GLY A 234 -10.79 -9.40 15.56
CA GLY A 234 -10.26 -8.60 16.67
C GLY A 234 -11.37 -8.09 17.60
N LEU A 235 -12.61 -8.03 17.12
CA LEU A 235 -13.78 -7.66 17.91
C LEU A 235 -14.33 -8.84 18.73
N ARG A 236 -14.08 -10.09 18.31
CA ARG A 236 -14.65 -11.30 18.91
C ARG A 236 -13.92 -11.77 20.17
N SER A 237 -12.63 -11.48 20.29
CA SER A 237 -11.71 -12.05 21.30
C SER A 237 -12.07 -11.74 22.77
N ARG A 238 -13.02 -10.83 23.04
CA ARG A 238 -13.39 -10.43 24.41
C ARG A 238 -14.74 -10.96 24.90
N ASN A 239 -15.64 -11.39 24.00
CA ASN A 239 -16.99 -11.83 24.39
C ASN A 239 -17.02 -13.25 25.00
N ASP A 240 -15.98 -14.06 24.78
CA ASP A 240 -15.92 -15.46 25.24
C ASP A 240 -15.31 -15.64 26.65
N LYS A 241 -14.86 -14.57 27.32
CA LYS A 241 -14.30 -14.64 28.70
C LYS A 241 -15.34 -14.87 29.81
N ARG A 242 -16.53 -15.39 29.49
CA ARG A 242 -17.59 -15.69 30.47
C ARG A 242 -17.78 -17.16 30.81
N ASP A 243 -17.08 -18.07 30.14
CA ASP A 243 -17.16 -19.52 30.42
C ASP A 243 -15.78 -20.06 30.88
N ASP A 244 -15.49 -19.89 32.17
CA ASP A 244 -14.26 -20.34 32.85
C ASP A 244 -14.03 -21.87 32.84
N ASN A 245 -14.89 -22.68 32.21
CA ASN A 245 -14.88 -24.14 32.30
C ASN A 245 -14.47 -24.89 31.02
N LYS A 246 -13.91 -24.23 30.00
CA LYS A 246 -13.31 -24.91 28.83
C LYS A 246 -11.83 -24.57 28.64
N LEU A 247 -11.06 -24.89 29.67
CA LEU A 247 -9.60 -24.96 29.61
C LEU A 247 -9.20 -26.08 28.63
N HIS A 248 -8.72 -25.73 27.43
CA HIS A 248 -7.79 -26.50 26.57
C HIS A 248 -8.07 -26.59 25.06
N GLN A 249 -9.08 -25.93 24.45
CA GLN A 249 -9.27 -26.15 23.00
C GLN A 249 -9.90 -25.04 22.15
N ARG A 250 -9.78 -23.77 22.55
CA ARG A 250 -9.89 -22.66 21.59
C ARG A 250 -8.59 -21.88 21.63
N ARG A 251 -7.74 -22.10 20.62
CA ARG A 251 -6.71 -21.11 20.27
C ARG A 251 -7.45 -19.80 20.03
N ASP A 252 -6.89 -18.68 20.47
CA ASP A 252 -7.43 -17.35 20.21
C ASP A 252 -7.65 -17.20 18.69
N ASP A 253 -8.90 -17.24 18.23
CA ASP A 253 -9.30 -17.29 16.81
C ASP A 253 -8.96 -16.01 16.01
N CYS A 254 -8.11 -15.13 16.56
CA CYS A 254 -7.62 -13.90 15.94
C CYS A 254 -6.23 -13.50 16.48
N GLU A 255 -5.39 -14.47 16.87
CA GLU A 255 -4.03 -14.13 17.30
C GLU A 255 -3.26 -13.48 16.15
N THR A 256 -2.82 -12.23 16.35
CA THR A 256 -2.01 -11.53 15.36
C THR A 256 -0.54 -11.79 15.64
N PRO A 257 0.31 -12.00 14.62
CA PRO A 257 1.76 -12.13 14.82
C PRO A 257 2.41 -10.77 15.12
N PHE A 258 1.70 -9.81 15.71
CA PHE A 258 2.17 -8.47 16.00
C PHE A 258 1.93 -8.14 17.48
N ASN A 259 2.98 -7.72 18.18
CA ASN A 259 2.92 -7.38 19.61
C ASN A 259 2.18 -6.08 19.86
N LYS A 260 2.27 -5.12 18.93
CA LYS A 260 1.63 -3.81 19.03
C LYS A 260 0.85 -3.48 17.77
N VAL A 261 -0.35 -2.95 17.94
CA VAL A 261 -1.22 -2.49 16.87
C VAL A 261 -1.50 -0.99 17.04
N LEU A 262 -1.05 -0.19 16.09
CA LEU A 262 -1.24 1.27 16.11
C LEU A 262 -2.27 1.71 15.08
N HIS A 263 -3.11 2.67 15.44
CA HIS A 263 -3.99 3.37 14.51
C HIS A 263 -3.31 4.62 13.96
N GLN A 264 -2.91 4.56 12.68
CA GLN A 264 -2.46 5.72 11.93
C GLN A 264 -3.66 6.55 11.49
N VAL A 265 -3.65 7.84 11.83
CA VAL A 265 -4.64 8.79 11.34
C VAL A 265 -3.98 9.93 10.59
N ARG A 266 -4.71 10.45 9.60
CA ARG A 266 -4.37 11.64 8.84
C ARG A 266 -5.59 12.56 8.87
N HIS A 267 -5.39 13.88 8.76
CA HIS A 267 -6.49 14.82 8.76
C HIS A 267 -7.57 14.40 7.73
N PRO A 268 -8.84 14.17 8.13
CA PRO A 268 -9.84 13.54 7.28
C PRO A 268 -10.01 14.19 5.91
N LEU A 269 -10.05 15.53 5.81
CA LEU A 269 -10.12 16.22 4.51
C LEU A 269 -8.93 15.89 3.60
N ARG A 270 -7.71 15.78 4.14
CA ARG A 270 -6.51 15.47 3.35
C ARG A 270 -6.53 14.04 2.83
N THR A 271 -7.10 13.13 3.61
CA THR A 271 -7.36 11.75 3.19
C THR A 271 -8.40 11.71 2.08
N ILE A 272 -9.52 12.43 2.22
CA ILE A 272 -10.58 12.53 1.20
C ILE A 272 -10.01 13.11 -0.10
N GLU A 273 -9.27 14.22 -0.04
CA GLU A 273 -8.59 14.80 -1.20
C GLU A 273 -7.70 13.76 -1.93
N SER A 274 -6.95 12.96 -1.16
CA SER A 274 -6.04 11.95 -1.70
C SER A 274 -6.78 10.74 -2.28
N LEU A 275 -7.92 10.35 -1.71
CA LEU A 275 -8.82 9.36 -2.28
C LEU A 275 -9.47 9.87 -3.56
N VAL A 276 -9.90 11.13 -3.58
CA VAL A 276 -10.51 11.75 -4.77
C VAL A 276 -9.51 11.78 -5.92
N ALA A 277 -8.29 12.24 -5.66
CA ALA A 277 -7.22 12.25 -6.66
C ALA A 277 -6.86 10.84 -7.17
N LYS A 278 -6.96 9.81 -6.32
CA LYS A 278 -6.62 8.43 -6.67
C LYS A 278 -7.75 7.69 -7.39
N PHE A 279 -8.99 7.87 -6.97
CA PHE A 279 -10.12 7.03 -7.33
C PHE A 279 -11.27 7.73 -8.06
N CYS A 280 -11.22 9.05 -8.28
CA CYS A 280 -12.23 9.73 -9.07
C CYS A 280 -11.80 9.94 -10.52
N ILE A 281 -12.48 9.27 -11.44
CA ILE A 281 -12.29 9.48 -12.88
C ILE A 281 -12.94 10.81 -13.25
N GLY A 282 -12.12 11.80 -13.60
CA GLY A 282 -12.58 13.17 -13.90
C GLY A 282 -12.48 14.14 -12.71
N GLY A 283 -11.84 13.76 -11.61
CA GLY A 283 -11.64 14.63 -10.44
C GLY A 283 -12.86 14.71 -9.54
N VAL A 284 -13.05 15.84 -8.87
CA VAL A 284 -14.05 16.06 -7.81
C VAL A 284 -15.49 15.71 -8.25
N GLU A 285 -15.92 16.17 -9.42
CA GLU A 285 -17.25 15.89 -9.99
C GLU A 285 -17.29 14.59 -10.81
N GLY A 286 -16.22 13.82 -10.74
CA GLY A 286 -16.01 12.61 -11.51
C GLY A 286 -16.81 11.42 -11.01
N LYS A 287 -16.60 10.28 -11.67
CA LYS A 287 -17.16 9.00 -11.25
C LYS A 287 -16.16 8.23 -10.39
N VAL A 288 -16.66 7.57 -9.36
CA VAL A 288 -15.85 6.67 -8.52
C VAL A 288 -15.34 5.50 -9.35
N GLN A 289 -14.07 5.15 -9.20
CA GLN A 289 -13.48 3.97 -9.84
C GLN A 289 -14.20 2.70 -9.36
N PRO A 290 -14.54 1.77 -10.28
CA PRO A 290 -15.27 0.55 -9.93
C PRO A 290 -14.61 -0.28 -8.82
N SER A 291 -13.28 -0.34 -8.81
CA SER A 291 -12.58 -1.09 -7.77
C SER A 291 -12.75 -0.50 -6.38
N PHE A 292 -12.81 0.83 -6.24
CA PHE A 292 -13.08 1.44 -4.94
C PHE A 292 -14.50 1.11 -4.48
N LEU A 293 -15.48 1.15 -5.39
CA LEU A 293 -16.87 0.79 -5.09
C LEU A 293 -17.00 -0.66 -4.61
N ILE A 294 -16.27 -1.62 -5.19
CA ILE A 294 -16.29 -3.02 -4.75
C ILE A 294 -15.93 -3.12 -3.26
N PHE A 295 -14.81 -2.52 -2.85
CA PHE A 295 -14.39 -2.59 -1.44
C PHE A 295 -15.28 -1.77 -0.52
N ALA A 296 -15.65 -0.54 -0.91
CA ALA A 296 -16.46 0.32 -0.06
C ALA A 296 -17.85 -0.28 0.20
N ASN A 297 -18.52 -0.77 -0.85
CA ASN A 297 -19.82 -1.44 -0.71
C ASN A 297 -19.70 -2.74 0.09
N ALA A 298 -18.61 -3.49 -0.06
CA ALA A 298 -18.42 -4.71 0.70
C ALA A 298 -18.19 -4.46 2.19
N LEU A 299 -17.31 -3.51 2.52
CA LEU A 299 -16.98 -3.18 3.90
C LEU A 299 -18.14 -2.49 4.62
N PHE A 300 -18.90 -1.65 3.91
CA PHE A 300 -19.94 -0.81 4.50
C PHE A 300 -21.25 -0.87 3.67
N PRO A 301 -21.93 -2.03 3.60
CA PRO A 301 -23.08 -2.25 2.72
C PRO A 301 -24.34 -1.46 3.13
N GLN A 302 -24.34 -0.80 4.28
CA GLN A 302 -25.38 0.16 4.67
C GLN A 302 -25.42 1.40 3.76
N HIS A 303 -24.34 1.67 3.02
CA HIS A 303 -24.23 2.79 2.09
C HIS A 303 -24.33 2.31 0.64
N ASN A 304 -25.07 3.05 -0.19
CA ASN A 304 -25.06 2.83 -1.64
C ASN A 304 -24.03 3.74 -2.31
N PHE A 305 -22.75 3.36 -2.25
CA PHE A 305 -21.65 4.17 -2.78
C PHE A 305 -21.76 4.42 -4.29
N SER A 306 -22.47 3.56 -5.02
CA SER A 306 -22.68 3.69 -6.48
C SER A 306 -23.59 4.86 -6.86
N GLU A 307 -24.42 5.33 -5.92
CA GLU A 307 -25.32 6.47 -6.13
C GLU A 307 -24.78 7.78 -5.56
N MET A 308 -23.66 7.73 -4.84
CA MET A 308 -22.99 8.88 -4.25
C MET A 308 -22.11 9.60 -5.27
N SER A 309 -21.89 10.90 -5.07
CA SER A 309 -20.79 11.61 -5.73
C SER A 309 -19.44 11.07 -5.27
N CYS A 310 -18.38 11.40 -6.00
CA CYS A 310 -17.08 10.86 -5.67
C CYS A 310 -16.52 11.36 -4.33
N ILE A 311 -16.75 12.65 -4.00
CA ILE A 311 -16.44 13.19 -2.68
C ILE A 311 -17.25 12.51 -1.59
N GLU A 312 -18.55 12.28 -1.83
CA GLU A 312 -19.42 11.62 -0.84
C GLU A 312 -18.94 10.20 -0.55
N ALA A 313 -18.64 9.42 -1.59
CA ALA A 313 -18.15 8.06 -1.44
C ALA A 313 -16.82 8.00 -0.69
N ALA A 314 -15.88 8.88 -1.03
CA ALA A 314 -14.60 8.99 -0.32
C ALA A 314 -14.79 9.43 1.14
N GLY A 315 -15.67 10.40 1.39
CA GLY A 315 -15.98 10.92 2.72
C GLY A 315 -16.58 9.86 3.63
N TYR A 316 -17.66 9.20 3.21
CA TYR A 316 -18.28 8.13 4.00
C TYR A 316 -17.33 6.96 4.24
N TYR A 317 -16.49 6.59 3.27
CA TYR A 317 -15.47 5.56 3.50
C TYR A 317 -14.46 5.96 4.60
N VAL A 318 -13.96 7.20 4.57
CA VAL A 318 -13.03 7.71 5.60
C VAL A 318 -13.70 7.75 6.97
N ASP A 319 -14.97 8.17 7.02
CA ASP A 319 -15.76 8.23 8.24
C ASP A 319 -15.99 6.85 8.86
N GLU A 320 -16.54 5.91 8.07
CA GLU A 320 -16.90 4.57 8.53
C GLU A 320 -15.66 3.77 8.94
N TYR A 321 -14.59 3.79 8.13
CA TYR A 321 -13.37 3.07 8.46
C TYR A 321 -12.76 3.59 9.76
N ASN A 322 -12.52 4.90 9.89
CA ASN A 322 -11.88 5.41 11.10
C ASN A 322 -12.79 5.28 12.31
N SER A 323 -14.10 5.45 12.17
CA SER A 323 -15.05 5.23 13.27
C SER A 323 -15.04 3.79 13.75
N ALA A 324 -14.93 2.81 12.84
CA ALA A 324 -14.80 1.40 13.20
C ALA A 324 -13.50 1.13 13.98
N ILE A 325 -12.35 1.62 13.51
CA ILE A 325 -11.06 1.44 14.21
C ILE A 325 -11.05 2.16 15.56
N VAL A 326 -11.60 3.38 15.65
CA VAL A 326 -11.75 4.11 16.92
C VAL A 326 -12.62 3.33 17.90
N GLY A 327 -13.72 2.74 17.44
CA GLY A 327 -14.57 1.88 18.26
C GLY A 327 -13.87 0.59 18.73
N ALA A 328 -12.86 0.13 18.00
CA ALA A 328 -12.08 -1.06 18.34
C ALA A 328 -10.90 -0.81 19.30
N ARG A 329 -10.69 0.42 19.78
CA ARG A 329 -9.57 0.75 20.67
C ARG A 329 -9.54 -0.05 21.95
N GLU A 330 -10.70 -0.29 22.54
CA GLU A 330 -10.79 -1.02 23.80
C GLU A 330 -10.51 -2.52 23.67
N VAL A 331 -10.39 -3.05 22.44
CA VAL A 331 -10.28 -4.50 22.19
C VAL A 331 -8.98 -4.96 21.54
N GLY A 332 -8.25 -4.08 20.85
CA GLY A 332 -7.00 -4.52 20.20
C GLY A 332 -6.18 -3.46 19.46
N ILE A 333 -6.41 -2.17 19.69
CA ILE A 333 -5.55 -1.10 19.19
C ILE A 333 -4.82 -0.50 20.40
N ASP A 334 -3.50 -0.65 20.44
CA ASP A 334 -2.67 -0.22 21.57
C ASP A 334 -2.56 1.30 21.67
N ASP A 335 -2.41 2.00 20.55
CA ASP A 335 -2.25 3.46 20.53
C ASP A 335 -2.65 4.06 19.17
N GLN A 336 -2.68 5.40 19.09
CA GLN A 336 -2.98 6.17 17.88
C GLN A 336 -1.92 7.25 17.68
N PHE A 337 -1.57 7.53 16.42
CA PHE A 337 -0.77 8.72 16.09
C PHE A 337 -1.31 9.46 14.86
N GLN A 338 -1.13 10.78 14.86
CA GLN A 338 -1.41 11.66 13.73
C GLN A 338 -0.18 11.76 12.84
N VAL A 339 -0.31 11.43 11.55
CA VAL A 339 0.82 11.39 10.62
C VAL A 339 1.52 12.75 10.52
N GLU A 340 0.76 13.83 10.51
CA GLU A 340 1.28 15.20 10.37
C GLU A 340 2.04 15.70 11.62
N GLU A 341 1.75 15.12 12.79
CA GLU A 341 2.30 15.55 14.08
C GLU A 341 3.25 14.53 14.70
N ALA A 342 3.41 13.35 14.08
CA ALA A 342 4.27 12.29 14.57
C ALA A 342 5.68 12.37 13.97
N THR A 343 6.66 12.02 14.79
CA THR A 343 8.04 11.72 14.38
C THR A 343 8.26 10.21 14.29
N PRO A 344 9.24 9.73 13.49
CA PRO A 344 9.62 8.32 13.50
C PRO A 344 9.91 7.78 14.91
N CYS A 345 10.59 8.56 15.76
CA CYS A 345 10.89 8.16 17.14
C CYS A 345 9.65 8.04 18.03
N GLN A 346 8.66 8.91 17.87
CA GLN A 346 7.39 8.79 18.60
C GLN A 346 6.64 7.52 18.22
N ILE A 347 6.59 7.19 16.93
CA ILE A 347 5.96 5.94 16.46
C ILE A 347 6.72 4.73 16.98
N ALA A 348 8.06 4.76 16.94
CA ALA A 348 8.87 3.66 17.45
C ALA A 348 8.68 3.42 18.95
N LYS A 349 8.49 4.50 19.72
CA LYS A 349 8.13 4.44 21.14
C LYS A 349 6.74 3.81 21.35
N ALA A 350 5.71 4.32 20.67
CA ALA A 350 4.35 3.77 20.76
C ALA A 350 4.27 2.29 20.33
N ALA A 351 5.09 1.92 19.36
CA ALA A 351 5.23 0.54 18.88
C ALA A 351 6.04 -0.37 19.81
N GLY A 352 6.61 0.13 20.91
CA GLY A 352 7.41 -0.65 21.86
C GLY A 352 8.79 -1.08 21.36
N PHE A 353 9.34 -0.43 20.33
CA PHE A 353 10.73 -0.69 19.90
C PHE A 353 11.78 -0.18 20.91
N MET A 354 11.39 0.69 21.84
CA MET A 354 12.27 1.22 22.89
C MET A 354 12.14 0.44 24.20
N ASP A 355 11.13 -0.42 24.29
CA ASP A 355 10.79 -1.15 25.51
C ASP A 355 11.70 -2.37 25.68
N SER A 356 11.79 -2.90 26.90
CA SER A 356 12.64 -4.06 27.21
C SER A 356 12.17 -5.36 26.55
N ASP A 357 10.89 -5.43 26.21
CA ASP A 357 10.23 -6.58 25.58
C ASP A 357 10.16 -6.48 24.04
N SER A 358 10.96 -5.59 23.43
CA SER A 358 11.06 -5.53 21.98
C SER A 358 11.47 -6.89 21.39
N VAL A 359 10.75 -7.32 20.35
CA VAL A 359 10.92 -8.64 19.69
C VAL A 359 12.37 -8.89 19.25
N TYR A 360 13.09 -7.86 18.81
CA TYR A 360 14.47 -7.98 18.34
C TYR A 360 15.37 -6.92 18.98
N SER A 361 16.15 -7.33 19.98
CA SER A 361 16.98 -6.42 20.79
C SER A 361 17.93 -5.52 19.99
N PRO A 362 18.57 -5.98 18.89
CA PRO A 362 19.40 -5.08 18.08
C PRO A 362 18.61 -3.96 17.37
N SER A 363 17.32 -4.16 17.05
CA SER A 363 16.46 -3.07 16.58
C SER A 363 16.27 -2.04 17.69
N ARG A 364 16.01 -2.49 18.92
CA ARG A 364 15.87 -1.61 20.09
C ARG A 364 17.12 -0.76 20.34
N ASP A 365 18.30 -1.36 20.38
CA ASP A 365 19.54 -0.62 20.64
C ASP A 365 19.80 0.45 19.56
N ARG A 366 19.50 0.12 18.30
CA ARG A 366 19.57 1.08 17.19
C ARG A 366 18.59 2.23 17.35
N VAL A 367 17.32 1.91 17.62
CA VAL A 367 16.27 2.93 17.81
C VAL A 367 16.60 3.82 19.00
N LEU A 368 16.99 3.26 20.15
CA LEU A 368 17.41 4.01 21.32
C LEU A 368 18.58 4.94 21.00
N LYS A 369 19.60 4.45 20.28
CA LYS A 369 20.76 5.26 19.89
C LYS A 369 20.35 6.45 19.00
N VAL A 370 19.48 6.22 18.01
CA VAL A 370 19.03 7.27 17.09
C VAL A 370 18.12 8.27 17.81
N CYS A 371 17.16 7.80 18.58
CA CYS A 371 16.15 8.65 19.22
C CYS A 371 16.66 9.40 20.45
N ASN A 372 17.62 8.84 21.20
CA ASN A 372 18.24 9.51 22.33
C ASN A 372 19.44 10.38 21.93
N SER A 373 19.82 10.41 20.64
CA SER A 373 20.88 11.31 20.20
C SER A 373 20.44 12.77 20.40
N GLU A 374 21.24 13.54 21.15
CA GLU A 374 20.97 14.97 21.44
C GLU A 374 20.93 15.86 20.20
N SER A 375 21.20 15.30 19.01
CA SER A 375 20.99 16.01 17.76
C SER A 375 19.50 16.18 17.49
N SER A 376 18.95 17.31 17.95
CA SER A 376 17.63 17.83 17.53
C SER A 376 17.47 17.93 16.01
N ASN A 377 18.57 17.84 15.27
CA ASN A 377 18.62 17.86 13.80
C ASN A 377 18.47 16.48 13.15
N SER A 378 18.38 15.37 13.91
CA SER A 378 18.15 14.05 13.33
C SER A 378 16.76 14.00 12.67
N ALA A 379 16.70 13.52 11.42
CA ALA A 379 15.43 13.34 10.70
C ALA A 379 14.43 12.44 11.45
N ALA A 380 14.92 11.54 12.31
CA ALA A 380 14.10 10.67 13.15
C ALA A 380 13.32 11.41 14.25
N ASN A 381 13.79 12.60 14.65
CA ASN A 381 13.14 13.46 15.64
C ASN A 381 12.35 14.62 15.00
N GLN A 382 12.35 14.71 13.67
CA GLN A 382 11.55 15.70 12.94
C GLN A 382 10.18 15.12 12.62
N LEU A 383 9.18 16.01 12.55
CA LEU A 383 7.85 15.66 12.08
C LEU A 383 7.94 15.04 10.68
N MET A 384 7.20 13.95 10.47
CA MET A 384 7.13 13.29 9.16
C MET A 384 6.47 14.22 8.15
N LYS A 385 7.28 15.00 7.45
CA LYS A 385 6.78 15.85 6.37
C LYS A 385 6.41 14.97 5.19
N SER A 386 5.13 14.99 4.81
CA SER A 386 4.63 14.40 3.57
C SER A 386 5.25 15.10 2.36
N THR A 387 6.51 14.78 2.06
CA THR A 387 7.22 15.24 0.85
C THR A 387 6.66 14.57 -0.40
N GLU A 388 5.96 13.44 -0.24
CA GLU A 388 5.39 12.65 -1.33
C GLU A 388 3.91 12.30 -1.06
N ASN A 389 2.99 13.27 -1.20
CA ASN A 389 1.63 12.86 -1.52
C ASN A 389 1.62 12.36 -2.98
N ARG A 390 1.96 11.08 -3.16
CA ARG A 390 2.21 10.48 -4.48
C ARG A 390 1.05 10.68 -5.45
N TYR A 391 -0.17 10.71 -4.92
CA TYR A 391 -1.41 10.85 -5.69
C TYR A 391 -1.89 12.29 -5.75
N ASN A 392 -2.12 12.93 -4.59
CA ASN A 392 -2.59 14.30 -4.58
C ASN A 392 -1.41 15.29 -4.47
N LYS A 393 -0.77 15.56 -5.62
CA LYS A 393 0.30 16.56 -5.77
C LYS A 393 -0.27 17.99 -5.90
N GLY A 394 -1.24 18.34 -5.06
CA GLY A 394 -2.00 19.60 -5.14
C GLY A 394 -3.05 19.63 -6.26
N LEU A 395 -3.47 18.45 -6.76
CA LEU A 395 -4.50 18.33 -7.80
C LEU A 395 -5.90 18.60 -7.26
N VAL A 396 -6.12 18.29 -5.98
CA VAL A 396 -7.39 18.43 -5.28
C VAL A 396 -7.13 19.15 -3.96
N SER A 397 -7.88 20.21 -3.71
CA SER A 397 -7.96 20.88 -2.42
C SER A 397 -9.43 21.01 -2.07
N LEU A 398 -9.82 20.54 -0.89
CA LEU A 398 -11.20 20.57 -0.43
C LEU A 398 -11.34 21.47 0.78
N HIS A 399 -12.43 22.21 0.81
CA HIS A 399 -12.91 22.96 1.96
C HIS A 399 -14.09 22.24 2.61
N TRP A 400 -14.43 22.64 3.83
CA TRP A 400 -15.58 22.06 4.54
C TRP A 400 -16.86 22.16 3.72
N GLU A 401 -17.08 23.27 3.03
CA GLU A 401 -18.30 23.46 2.25
C GLU A 401 -18.40 22.55 1.02
N ASP A 402 -17.32 21.89 0.60
CA ASP A 402 -17.32 20.95 -0.54
C ASP A 402 -17.97 19.61 -0.19
N LEU A 403 -18.13 19.34 1.11
CA LEU A 403 -18.85 18.17 1.64
C LEU A 403 -20.36 18.40 1.78
N LEU A 404 -20.87 19.58 1.39
CA LEU A 404 -22.30 19.88 1.43
C LEU A 404 -23.03 19.22 0.26
N GLY A 405 -24.23 18.72 0.52
CA GLY A 405 -25.12 18.19 -0.50
C GLY A 405 -25.45 19.22 -1.58
N GLY A 406 -25.72 18.73 -2.79
CA GLY A 406 -25.97 19.53 -3.97
C GLY A 406 -24.72 20.17 -4.61
N LYS A 407 -23.53 19.99 -4.02
CA LYS A 407 -22.24 20.38 -4.63
C LYS A 407 -21.53 19.19 -5.26
N ASN A 408 -20.61 19.48 -6.19
CA ASN A 408 -19.63 18.51 -6.69
C ASN A 408 -20.26 17.19 -7.21
N GLY A 409 -21.38 17.29 -7.91
CA GLY A 409 -22.12 16.12 -8.43
C GLY A 409 -22.92 15.33 -7.38
N SER A 410 -23.05 15.84 -6.14
CA SER A 410 -23.94 15.28 -5.12
C SER A 410 -25.38 15.27 -5.61
N ARG A 411 -26.05 14.11 -5.42
CA ARG A 411 -27.49 13.96 -5.67
C ARG A 411 -28.34 14.40 -4.48
N LYS A 412 -27.72 14.69 -3.34
CA LYS A 412 -28.41 15.21 -2.16
C LYS A 412 -28.88 16.64 -2.41
N LYS A 413 -29.86 17.08 -1.62
CA LYS A 413 -30.38 18.45 -1.72
C LYS A 413 -29.30 19.46 -1.32
N ALA A 414 -29.31 20.61 -1.97
CA ALA A 414 -28.49 21.75 -1.57
C ALA A 414 -28.70 22.06 -0.08
N GLY A 415 -27.62 22.12 0.69
CA GLY A 415 -27.65 22.39 2.13
C GLY A 415 -27.75 21.16 3.05
N ASP A 416 -27.76 19.94 2.52
CA ASP A 416 -27.52 18.73 3.34
C ASP A 416 -26.09 18.78 3.90
N ASP A 417 -25.96 18.72 5.21
CA ASP A 417 -24.71 18.88 5.93
C ASP A 417 -24.29 17.62 6.72
N ASP A 418 -24.96 16.49 6.49
CA ASP A 418 -24.73 15.25 7.26
C ASP A 418 -23.27 14.77 7.14
N LEU A 419 -22.76 14.66 5.90
CA LEU A 419 -21.39 14.23 5.67
C LEU A 419 -20.39 15.22 6.28
N GLN A 420 -20.60 16.53 6.08
CA GLN A 420 -19.73 17.55 6.66
C GLN A 420 -19.70 17.44 8.20
N LYS A 421 -20.86 17.31 8.85
CA LYS A 421 -20.98 17.15 10.30
C LYS A 421 -20.29 15.88 10.80
N ARG A 422 -20.44 14.77 10.09
CA ARG A 422 -19.76 13.50 10.38
C ARG A 422 -18.24 13.66 10.31
N ILE A 423 -17.72 14.19 9.21
CA ILE A 423 -16.27 14.39 9.05
C ILE A 423 -15.74 15.38 10.09
N LYS A 424 -16.43 16.49 10.38
CA LYS A 424 -16.00 17.42 11.46
C LYS A 424 -16.02 16.79 12.85
N ARG A 425 -16.95 15.87 13.11
CA ARG A 425 -16.97 15.09 14.36
C ARG A 425 -15.79 14.12 14.39
N LEU A 426 -15.56 13.38 13.29
CA LEU A 426 -14.42 12.49 13.17
C LEU A 426 -13.10 13.25 13.38
N THR A 427 -12.88 14.39 12.71
CA THR A 427 -11.69 15.23 12.86
C THR A 427 -11.38 15.54 14.32
N ARG A 428 -12.40 15.96 15.09
CA ARG A 428 -12.25 16.20 16.54
C ARG A 428 -11.93 14.92 17.32
N ASN A 429 -12.62 13.82 17.01
CA ASN A 429 -12.38 12.53 17.67
C ASN A 429 -10.98 11.98 17.40
N LEU A 430 -10.38 12.33 16.25
CA LEU A 430 -9.02 11.96 15.90
C LEU A 430 -7.96 12.91 16.49
N GLY A 431 -8.39 13.96 17.19
CA GLY A 431 -7.53 14.93 17.88
C GLY A 431 -7.06 16.10 17.02
N TYR A 432 -7.66 16.32 15.84
CA TYR A 432 -7.34 17.48 15.01
C TYR A 432 -8.26 18.66 15.34
N ASP A 433 -7.78 19.88 15.06
CA ASP A 433 -8.64 21.06 15.05
C ASP A 433 -9.63 20.97 13.88
N ALA A 434 -10.90 21.27 14.16
CA ALA A 434 -12.01 21.17 13.21
C ALA A 434 -12.62 22.53 12.84
N THR A 435 -11.99 23.64 13.24
CA THR A 435 -12.40 25.00 12.88
C THR A 435 -12.33 25.26 11.38
#